data_AF-A0A0N0K6U1-F1
#
_entry.id   AF-A0A0N0K6U1-F1
#
_cell.length_a   1.000
_cell.length_b   1.000
_cell.length_c   1.000
_cell.angle_alpha   90.00
_cell.angle_beta   90.00
_cell.angle_gamma   90.00
#
_symmetry.space_group_name_H-M   'P 1'
#
loop_
_entity.id
_entity.type
_entity.pdbx_description
1 polymer ?
#
loop_
_entity_poly.entity_id
_entity_poly.type
_entity_poly.pdbx_seq_one_letter_code
_entity_poly.pdbx_strand_id
1 'polypeptide(L)'
;MGAPALIQLHAVLAATAIILGGVQFAMPKGTPTHRLLGRIWVASMATVALSSFFIHEIRMFGLFSPIHLLSVLTLITLWQAIRLVRKGDIVRHKKAMVRLYVLALLITGAFTLLPGRLLYKVFFGA
;
A
#
# COMPACT_ATOMS: atom_id res chain seq x y z
N MET A 1 -8.67 -20.67 -13.41
CA MET A 1 -8.67 -19.36 -14.09
C MET A 1 -7.78 -18.42 -13.30
N GLY A 2 -6.67 -17.96 -13.87
CA GLY A 2 -5.75 -17.04 -13.18
C GLY A 2 -6.36 -15.64 -13.10
N ALA A 3 -6.12 -14.93 -11.99
CA ALA A 3 -6.48 -13.53 -11.89
C ALA A 3 -5.80 -12.71 -13.01
N PRO A 4 -6.41 -11.62 -13.51
CA PRO A 4 -5.77 -10.71 -14.45
C PRO A 4 -4.36 -10.31 -13.99
N ALA A 5 -3.42 -10.19 -14.94
CA ALA A 5 -2.02 -9.89 -14.64
C ALA A 5 -1.86 -8.64 -13.75
N LEU A 6 -2.73 -7.65 -13.93
CA LEU A 6 -2.75 -6.44 -13.10
C LEU A 6 -3.07 -6.72 -11.62
N ILE A 7 -4.01 -7.62 -11.34
CA ILE A 7 -4.36 -8.01 -9.95
C ILE A 7 -3.19 -8.75 -9.32
N GLN A 8 -2.50 -9.63 -10.07
CA GLN A 8 -1.31 -10.31 -9.59
C GLN A 8 -0.18 -9.33 -9.27
N LEU A 9 0.09 -8.38 -10.18
CA LEU A 9 1.08 -7.32 -9.98
C LEU A 9 0.76 -6.51 -8.72
N HIS A 10 -0.49 -6.07 -8.57
CA HIS A 10 -0.95 -5.34 -7.40
C HIS A 10 -0.71 -6.14 -6.11
N ALA A 11 -1.11 -7.41 -6.08
CA ALA A 11 -0.98 -8.28 -4.92
C ALA A 11 0.49 -8.53 -4.54
N VAL A 12 1.37 -8.81 -5.51
CA VAL A 12 2.80 -9.03 -5.27
C VAL A 12 3.48 -7.77 -4.72
N LEU A 13 3.15 -6.59 -5.27
CA LEU A 13 3.72 -5.33 -4.79
C LEU A 13 3.18 -4.94 -3.41
N ALA A 14 1.91 -5.22 -3.13
CA ALA A 14 1.33 -5.03 -1.80
C ALA A 14 2.01 -5.95 -0.77
N ALA A 15 2.20 -7.23 -1.09
CA ALA A 15 2.92 -8.18 -0.23
C ALA A 15 4.38 -7.74 0.01
N THR A 16 5.06 -7.28 -1.05
CA THR A 16 6.41 -6.74 -0.95
C THR A 16 6.44 -5.49 -0.05
N ALA A 17 5.48 -4.58 -0.19
CA ALA A 17 5.37 -3.40 0.67
C ALA A 17 5.11 -3.77 2.14
N ILE A 18 4.35 -4.84 2.42
CA ILE A 18 4.13 -5.33 3.79
C ILE A 18 5.46 -5.78 4.39
N ILE A 19 6.18 -6.66 3.69
CA ILE A 19 7.46 -7.21 4.16
C ILE A 19 8.48 -6.08 4.37
N LEU A 20 8.67 -5.22 3.35
CA LEU A 20 9.63 -4.13 3.41
C LEU A 20 9.29 -3.13 4.52
N GLY A 21 8.02 -2.77 4.69
CA GLY A 21 7.63 -1.84 5.75
C GLY A 21 7.87 -2.41 7.15
N GLY A 22 7.57 -3.69 7.37
CA GLY A 22 7.88 -4.39 8.62
C GLY A 22 9.38 -4.38 8.93
N VAL A 23 10.20 -4.74 7.93
CA VAL A 23 11.68 -4.68 8.03
C VAL A 23 12.15 -3.26 8.34
N GLN A 24 11.62 -2.25 7.63
CA GLN A 24 12.00 -0.85 7.84
C GLN A 24 11.73 -0.33 9.25
N PHE A 25 10.66 -0.77 9.91
CA PHE A 25 10.36 -0.34 11.27
C PHE A 25 11.31 -0.95 12.31
N ALA A 26 11.79 -2.18 12.07
CA ALA A 26 12.79 -2.83 12.91
C ALA A 26 14.20 -2.24 12.73
N MET A 27 14.50 -1.67 11.56
CA MET A 27 15.84 -1.15 11.24
C MET A 27 16.20 0.18 11.93
N PRO A 28 17.50 0.49 12.08
CA PRO A 28 17.96 1.85 12.39
C PRO A 28 17.48 2.85 11.32
N LYS A 29 17.01 4.02 11.77
CA LYS A 29 16.35 5.01 10.92
C LYS A 29 17.40 5.98 10.36
N GLY A 30 17.21 6.41 9.12
CA GLY A 30 18.07 7.41 8.48
C GLY A 30 19.38 6.90 7.85
N THR A 31 19.72 5.62 8.01
CA THR A 31 20.87 4.96 7.35
C THR A 31 20.70 4.90 5.83
N PRO A 32 21.79 4.73 5.04
CA PRO A 32 21.69 4.52 3.60
C PRO A 32 20.74 3.37 3.23
N THR A 33 20.82 2.25 3.96
CA THR A 33 19.94 1.09 3.77
C THR A 33 18.48 1.43 4.07
N HIS A 34 18.20 2.15 5.15
CA HIS A 34 16.84 2.62 5.45
C HIS A 34 16.30 3.50 4.31
N ARG A 35 17.12 4.41 3.76
CA ARG A 35 16.72 5.29 2.66
C ARG A 35 16.46 4.51 1.36
N LEU A 36 17.29 3.52 1.04
CA LEU A 36 17.10 2.67 -0.14
C LEU A 36 15.80 1.88 -0.05
N LEU A 37 15.61 1.13 1.04
CA LEU A 37 14.38 0.36 1.26
C LEU A 37 13.15 1.26 1.29
N GLY A 38 13.28 2.50 1.78
CA GLY A 38 12.18 3.46 1.84
C GLY A 38 11.77 3.93 0.44
N ARG A 39 12.73 4.11 -0.47
CA ARG A 39 12.44 4.44 -1.87
C ARG A 39 11.74 3.28 -2.57
N ILE A 40 12.20 2.05 -2.35
CA ILE A 40 11.58 0.84 -2.91
C ILE A 40 10.15 0.72 -2.38
N TRP A 41 9.95 0.84 -1.08
CA TRP A 41 8.64 0.79 -0.45
C TRP A 41 7.68 1.86 -0.99
N VAL A 42 8.15 3.11 -1.13
CA VAL A 42 7.37 4.21 -1.74
C VAL A 42 6.97 3.89 -3.17
N ALA A 43 7.89 3.36 -3.98
CA ALA A 43 7.62 2.98 -5.36
C ALA A 43 6.58 1.84 -5.43
N SER A 44 6.72 0.81 -4.59
CA SER A 44 5.73 -0.28 -4.48
C SER A 44 4.35 0.26 -4.10
N MET A 45 4.25 1.10 -3.06
CA MET A 45 2.99 1.68 -2.62
C MET A 45 2.34 2.59 -3.67
N ALA A 46 3.14 3.37 -4.41
CA ALA A 46 2.64 4.20 -5.50
C ALA A 46 2.05 3.32 -6.61
N THR A 47 2.74 2.25 -7.02
CA THR A 47 2.23 1.32 -8.04
C THR A 47 1.00 0.55 -7.57
N VAL A 48 0.94 0.14 -6.31
CA VAL A 48 -0.27 -0.46 -5.69
C VAL A 48 -1.45 0.52 -5.77
N ALA A 49 -1.26 1.77 -5.37
CA ALA A 49 -2.31 2.78 -5.41
C ALA A 49 -2.69 3.20 -6.84
N LEU A 50 -1.77 3.16 -7.81
CA LEU A 50 -2.09 3.47 -9.21
C LEU A 50 -2.84 2.31 -9.88
N SER A 51 -2.40 1.07 -9.66
CA SER A 51 -3.05 -0.11 -10.23
C SER A 51 -4.46 -0.33 -9.69
N SER A 52 -4.76 0.06 -8.45
CA SER A 52 -6.10 -0.06 -7.87
C SER A 52 -7.17 0.72 -8.64
N PHE A 53 -6.82 1.83 -9.31
CA PHE A 53 -7.76 2.59 -10.15
C PHE A 53 -8.30 1.82 -11.36
N PHE A 54 -7.68 0.70 -11.69
CA PHE A 54 -8.08 -0.16 -12.79
C PHE A 54 -8.68 -1.49 -12.30
N ILE A 55 -8.80 -1.67 -10.97
CA ILE A 55 -9.35 -2.87 -10.33
C ILE A 55 -10.75 -2.54 -9.78
N HIS A 56 -11.78 -2.96 -10.51
CA HIS A 56 -13.19 -2.60 -10.24
C HIS A 56 -14.01 -3.76 -9.68
N GLU A 57 -13.47 -4.46 -8.67
CA GLU A 57 -14.14 -5.59 -7.98
C GLU A 57 -15.27 -5.12 -7.05
N ILE A 58 -15.16 -3.89 -6.52
CA ILE A 58 -16.20 -3.25 -5.71
C ILE A 58 -16.74 -2.08 -6.50
N ARG A 59 -17.97 -2.20 -6.97
CA ARG A 59 -18.68 -1.20 -7.77
C ARG A 59 -19.81 -0.58 -6.96
N MET A 60 -19.46 0.12 -5.88
CA MET A 60 -20.47 0.75 -5.00
C MET A 60 -21.01 2.05 -5.60
N PHE A 61 -20.19 2.81 -6.32
CA PHE A 61 -20.57 4.06 -6.97
C PHE A 61 -20.10 4.04 -8.42
N GLY A 62 -20.93 3.48 -9.32
CA GLY A 62 -20.51 3.23 -10.70
C GLY A 62 -19.33 2.27 -10.74
N LEU A 63 -18.23 2.65 -11.42
CA LEU A 63 -17.00 1.85 -11.42
C LEU A 63 -16.21 1.95 -10.10
N PHE A 64 -16.44 3.00 -9.29
CA PHE A 64 -15.56 3.32 -8.16
C PHE A 64 -16.09 2.79 -6.81
N SER A 65 -15.17 2.76 -5.84
CA SER A 65 -15.42 2.37 -4.45
C SER A 65 -14.56 3.19 -3.48
N PRO A 66 -14.85 3.17 -2.16
CA PRO A 66 -14.04 3.86 -1.16
C PRO A 66 -12.54 3.54 -1.21
N ILE A 67 -12.15 2.37 -1.74
CA ILE A 67 -10.74 1.98 -1.94
C ILE A 67 -10.03 2.88 -2.97
N HIS A 68 -10.75 3.43 -3.94
CA HIS A 68 -10.19 4.38 -4.90
C HIS A 68 -9.88 5.72 -4.24
N LEU A 69 -10.77 6.20 -3.36
CA LEU A 69 -10.51 7.39 -2.55
C LEU A 69 -9.29 7.19 -1.65
N LEU A 70 -9.17 6.02 -1.04
CA LEU A 70 -7.99 5.66 -0.25
C LEU A 70 -6.71 5.64 -1.10
N SER A 71 -6.80 5.26 -2.38
CA SER A 71 -5.68 5.25 -3.31
C SER A 71 -5.21 6.67 -3.64
N VAL A 72 -6.14 7.61 -3.87
CA VAL A 72 -5.84 9.05 -3.99
C VAL A 72 -5.16 9.56 -2.71
N LEU A 73 -5.75 9.27 -1.55
CA LEU A 73 -5.20 9.68 -0.25
C LEU A 73 -3.79 9.12 -0.03
N THR A 74 -3.54 7.88 -0.44
CA THR A 74 -2.23 7.22 -0.36
C THR A 74 -1.19 7.96 -1.17
N LEU A 75 -1.50 8.29 -2.43
CA LEU A 75 -0.59 9.02 -3.32
C LEU A 75 -0.27 10.42 -2.80
N ILE A 76 -1.29 11.16 -2.34
CA ILE A 76 -1.11 12.48 -1.73
C ILE A 76 -0.22 12.38 -0.48
N THR A 77 -0.50 11.41 0.40
CA THR A 77 0.24 11.24 1.65
C THR A 77 1.69 10.81 1.39
N LEU A 78 1.96 9.95 0.39
CA LEU A 78 3.32 9.61 -0.04
C LEU A 78 4.09 10.85 -0.48
N TRP A 79 3.49 11.66 -1.36
CA TRP A 79 4.10 12.91 -1.81
C TRP A 79 4.41 13.85 -0.64
N GLN A 80 3.45 14.05 0.27
CA GLN A 80 3.65 14.86 1.47
C GLN A 80 4.76 14.30 2.36
N ALA A 81 4.78 12.99 2.61
CA ALA A 81 5.77 12.34 3.45
C ALA A 81 7.19 12.48 2.89
N ILE A 82 7.36 12.45 1.58
CA ILE A 82 8.63 12.72 0.89
C ILE A 82 9.02 14.19 1.05
N ARG A 83 8.07 15.14 0.91
CA ARG A 83 8.37 16.56 1.13
C ARG A 83 8.77 16.85 2.58
N LEU A 84 8.14 16.21 3.55
CA LEU A 84 8.45 16.37 4.98
C LEU A 84 9.88 15.94 5.29
N VAL A 85 10.30 14.75 4.85
CA VAL A 85 11.69 14.29 5.08
C VAL A 85 12.72 15.17 4.36
N ARG A 86 12.42 15.67 3.16
CA ARG A 86 13.28 16.62 2.44
C ARG A 86 13.43 17.96 3.16
N LYS A 87 12.42 18.38 3.91
CA LYS A 87 12.45 19.59 4.75
C LYS A 87 13.07 19.35 6.13
N GLY A 88 13.49 18.13 6.44
CA GLY A 88 13.99 17.76 7.77
C GLY A 88 12.90 17.54 8.84
N ASP A 89 11.61 17.57 8.47
CA ASP A 89 10.50 17.30 9.40
C ASP A 89 10.32 15.78 9.57
N ILE A 90 11.22 15.17 10.34
CA ILE A 90 11.28 13.72 10.56
C ILE A 90 10.08 13.23 11.37
N VAL A 91 9.58 14.04 12.31
CA VAL A 91 8.45 13.67 13.16
C VAL A 91 7.19 13.47 12.33
N ARG A 92 6.87 14.42 11.43
CA ARG A 92 5.69 14.28 10.57
C ARG A 92 5.91 13.23 9.47
N HIS A 93 7.11 13.12 8.92
CA HIS A 93 7.44 12.02 7.99
C HIS A 93 7.15 10.65 8.60
N LYS A 94 7.65 10.39 9.82
CA LYS A 94 7.42 9.13 10.54
C LYS A 94 5.92 8.87 10.75
N LYS A 95 5.17 9.87 11.21
CA LYS A 95 3.72 9.74 11.41
C LYS A 95 2.99 9.40 10.11
N ALA A 96 3.36 10.03 9.00
CA ALA A 96 2.76 9.74 7.69
C ALA A 96 3.08 8.31 7.23
N MET A 97 4.33 7.86 7.35
CA MET A 97 4.74 6.51 6.96
C MET A 97 4.04 5.42 7.79
N VAL A 98 3.91 5.62 9.11
CA VAL A 98 3.18 4.68 9.98
C VAL A 98 1.70 4.63 9.60
N ARG A 99 1.05 5.78 9.35
CA ARG A 99 -0.36 5.83 8.94
C ARG A 99 -0.59 5.11 7.62
N LEU A 100 0.27 5.33 6.63
CA LEU A 100 0.19 4.63 5.35
C LEU A 100 0.34 3.11 5.54
N TYR A 101 1.33 2.67 6.31
CA TYR A 101 1.54 1.25 6.54
C TYR A 101 0.37 0.59 7.29
N VAL A 102 -0.12 1.20 8.37
CA VAL A 102 -1.20 0.58 9.15
C VAL A 102 -2.55 0.70 8.44
N LEU A 103 -2.96 1.91 8.04
CA LEU A 103 -4.30 2.14 7.53
C LEU A 103 -4.42 1.73 6.05
N ALA A 104 -3.53 2.25 5.20
CA ALA A 104 -3.64 2.06 3.76
C ALA A 104 -3.15 0.69 3.30
N LEU A 105 -2.24 0.04 4.03
CA LEU A 105 -1.70 -1.26 3.65
C LEU A 105 -2.24 -2.40 4.51
N LEU A 106 -2.03 -2.42 5.83
CA LEU A 106 -2.44 -3.56 6.66
C LEU A 106 -3.96 -3.70 6.82
N ILE A 107 -4.65 -2.64 7.26
CA ILE A 107 -6.11 -2.70 7.46
C ILE A 107 -6.81 -2.94 6.12
N THR A 108 -6.37 -2.25 5.07
CA THR A 108 -6.97 -2.42 3.74
C THR A 108 -6.68 -3.80 3.14
N GLY A 109 -5.46 -4.32 3.34
CA GLY A 109 -5.10 -5.70 3.01
C GLY A 109 -5.97 -6.70 3.76
N ALA A 110 -6.23 -6.49 5.05
CA ALA A 110 -7.11 -7.36 5.83
C ALA A 110 -8.55 -7.38 5.28
N PHE A 111 -9.07 -6.26 4.77
CA PHE A 111 -10.39 -6.26 4.12
C PHE A 111 -10.46 -7.14 2.86
N THR A 112 -9.34 -7.43 2.20
CA THR A 112 -9.29 -8.36 1.07
C THR A 112 -9.45 -9.83 1.49
N LEU A 113 -9.35 -10.12 2.79
CA LEU A 113 -9.59 -11.45 3.37
C LEU A 113 -11.02 -11.62 3.88
N LEU A 114 -11.93 -10.67 3.63
CA LEU A 114 -13.35 -10.88 3.93
C LEU A 114 -13.99 -11.88 2.96
N PRO A 115 -15.00 -12.66 3.38
CA PRO A 115 -15.72 -13.58 2.51
C PRO A 115 -16.23 -12.90 1.23
N GLY A 116 -16.12 -13.62 0.10
CA GLY A 116 -16.49 -13.10 -1.22
C GLY A 116 -15.37 -12.34 -1.95
N ARG A 117 -14.20 -12.13 -1.32
CA ARG A 117 -13.01 -11.56 -1.97
C ARG A 117 -12.11 -12.61 -2.60
N LEU A 118 -11.32 -12.21 -3.60
CA LEU A 118 -10.39 -13.09 -4.28
C LEU A 118 -9.37 -13.74 -3.32
N LEU A 119 -8.73 -12.94 -2.44
CA LEU A 119 -7.72 -13.48 -1.52
C LEU A 119 -8.35 -14.40 -0.46
N TYR A 120 -9.61 -14.18 -0.07
CA TYR A 120 -10.32 -15.13 0.78
C TYR A 120 -10.40 -16.53 0.13
N LYS A 121 -10.74 -16.60 -1.16
CA LYS A 121 -10.79 -17.88 -1.89
C LYS A 121 -9.41 -18.56 -1.96
N VAL A 122 -8.35 -17.76 -2.17
CA VAL A 122 -6.97 -18.26 -2.25
C VAL A 122 -6.49 -18.85 -0.91
N PHE A 123 -6.77 -18.19 0.21
CA PHE A 123 -6.27 -18.62 1.53
C PHE A 123 -7.19 -19.62 2.26
N PHE A 124 -8.50 -19.53 2.06
CA PHE A 124 -9.50 -20.29 2.81
C PHE A 124 -10.26 -21.32 1.97
N GLY A 125 -9.99 -21.42 0.66
CA GLY A 125 -10.43 -22.55 -0.16
C GLY A 125 -11.94 -22.67 -0.43
N ALA A 126 -12.67 -21.56 -0.39
CA ALA A 126 -14.12 -21.52 -0.67
C ALA A 126 -14.45 -21.16 -2.13
#